data_AF-A0A0F2T711-F1
#
_entry.id   AF-A0A0F2T711-F1
#
_cell.length_a   1.000
_cell.length_b   1.000
_cell.length_c   1.000
_cell.angle_alpha   90.00
_cell.angle_beta   90.00
_cell.angle_gamma   90.00
#
_symmetry.space_group_name_H-M   'P 1'
#
loop_
_entity.id
_entity.type
_entity.pdbx_description
1 polymer ?
#
loop_
_entity_poly.entity_id
_entity_poly.type
_entity_poly.pdbx_seq_one_letter_code
_entity_poly.pdbx_strand_id
1 'polypeptide(L)'
;MDHHGVVFKVIGDSHPGSHYLGYVKYHPDEKGDRRLFGQTYRQNSVVSKSFGILAGRPECYVYSDTLGCVITGIPREDVAVHYSCRQALTAIHKEPGAVADNSAGKDLLAITEWITANGAQGLIGVTGSFLVGCFNERSDIDLVCYGPEGYHVAQELFQQADLIRPYDGDDLTRLYIRRAKYMEGSSFDALMKQERRKLQGLTAGVGAHINCEPIRSDRDRTFARISSKEIGEISLLAEITDHAEGLTTPAVYGIKVRTILSSTIDEADSFARRITHMRSYLGAYTGAFRSGDTVHLSGKLVHTQDGDHSGFGIELTPWTVSGSYVANLAG
;
A
#
# COMPACT_ATOMS: atom_id res chain seq x y z
N MET A 1 -15.35 -2.25 8.94
CA MET A 1 -16.64 -1.70 8.50
C MET A 1 -17.30 -1.10 9.71
N ASP A 2 -17.88 0.09 9.55
CA ASP A 2 -18.59 0.77 10.64
C ASP A 2 -20.05 0.34 10.75
N HIS A 3 -20.77 0.89 11.75
CA HIS A 3 -22.22 0.67 11.90
C HIS A 3 -23.07 1.29 10.78
N HIS A 4 -22.50 2.16 9.96
CA HIS A 4 -23.14 2.74 8.78
C HIS A 4 -22.93 1.89 7.51
N GLY A 5 -22.25 0.74 7.62
CA GLY A 5 -21.94 -0.15 6.50
C GLY A 5 -20.75 0.32 5.65
N VAL A 6 -20.06 1.40 5.98
CA VAL A 6 -18.89 1.86 5.23
C VAL A 6 -17.68 0.97 5.54
N VAL A 7 -17.02 0.49 4.49
CA VAL A 7 -15.82 -0.33 4.58
C VAL A 7 -14.60 0.54 4.36
N PHE A 8 -13.71 0.59 5.36
CA PHE A 8 -12.45 1.31 5.32
C PHE A 8 -11.27 0.37 5.02
N LYS A 9 -10.32 0.80 4.20
CA LYS A 9 -8.97 0.21 4.15
C LYS A 9 -8.11 0.90 5.20
N VAL A 10 -7.63 0.14 6.18
CA VAL A 10 -6.72 0.62 7.22
C VAL A 10 -5.38 1.01 6.59
N ILE A 11 -4.75 2.08 7.08
CA ILE A 11 -3.46 2.58 6.60
C ILE A 11 -2.44 2.65 7.72
N GLY A 12 -1.21 2.23 7.42
CA GLY A 12 -0.15 2.19 8.41
C GLY A 12 -0.45 1.26 9.59
N ASP A 13 0.43 1.33 10.56
CA ASP A 13 0.50 0.50 11.77
C ASP A 13 0.40 1.33 13.07
N SER A 14 0.47 2.66 12.95
CA SER A 14 0.27 3.61 14.05
C SER A 14 -1.10 4.27 13.95
N HIS A 15 -1.87 4.21 15.04
CA HIS A 15 -3.20 4.77 15.13
C HIS A 15 -3.39 5.48 16.47
N PRO A 16 -4.13 6.60 16.51
CA PRO A 16 -4.49 7.23 17.77
C PRO A 16 -5.36 6.29 18.62
N GLY A 17 -5.38 6.53 19.92
CA GLY A 17 -6.19 5.75 20.86
C GLY A 17 -7.70 5.84 20.59
N SER A 18 -8.14 6.86 19.84
CA SER A 18 -9.56 7.10 19.54
C SER A 18 -10.04 6.52 18.19
N HIS A 19 -9.15 6.33 17.21
CA HIS A 19 -9.56 5.95 15.85
C HIS A 19 -8.65 4.88 15.25
N TYR A 20 -9.16 4.10 14.29
CA TYR A 20 -8.31 3.42 13.32
C TYR A 20 -8.20 4.29 12.06
N LEU A 21 -6.97 4.63 11.67
CA LEU A 21 -6.74 5.44 10.47
C LEU A 21 -7.02 4.61 9.22
N GLY A 22 -7.72 5.19 8.26
CA GLY A 22 -8.11 4.47 7.05
C GLY A 22 -8.95 5.31 6.13
N TYR A 23 -9.00 4.92 4.86
CA TYR A 23 -9.80 5.60 3.84
C TYR A 23 -10.98 4.74 3.41
N VAL A 24 -12.05 5.38 2.95
CA VAL A 24 -13.25 4.67 2.48
C VAL A 24 -12.88 3.87 1.24
N LYS A 25 -13.08 2.55 1.30
CA LYS A 25 -12.86 1.62 0.18
C LYS A 25 -14.17 1.24 -0.49
N TYR A 26 -15.20 0.96 0.29
CA TYR A 26 -16.56 0.70 -0.21
C TYR A 26 -17.58 1.43 0.67
N HIS A 27 -18.61 2.00 0.07
CA HIS A 27 -19.73 2.61 0.80
C HIS A 27 -21.06 2.28 0.12
N PRO A 28 -22.17 2.20 0.88
CA PRO A 28 -23.50 2.04 0.31
C PRO A 28 -23.80 3.16 -0.69
N ASP A 29 -24.23 2.77 -1.90
CA ASP A 29 -24.66 3.70 -2.96
C ASP A 29 -25.51 2.92 -3.96
N GLU A 30 -26.75 3.36 -4.18
CA GLU A 30 -27.68 2.74 -5.15
C GLU A 30 -27.14 2.76 -6.59
N LYS A 31 -26.26 3.71 -6.91
CA LYS A 31 -25.57 3.85 -8.20
C LYS A 31 -24.19 3.17 -8.19
N GLY A 32 -23.95 2.26 -7.25
CA GLY A 32 -22.74 1.45 -7.17
C GLY A 32 -22.74 0.27 -8.14
N ASP A 33 -21.58 -0.34 -8.32
CA ASP A 33 -21.31 -1.47 -9.22
C ASP A 33 -20.93 -2.76 -8.46
N ARG A 34 -21.04 -2.73 -7.13
CA ARG A 34 -20.76 -3.87 -6.26
C ARG A 34 -22.00 -4.27 -5.48
N ARG A 35 -22.10 -5.56 -5.18
CA ARG A 35 -23.06 -6.11 -4.23
C ARG A 35 -22.31 -6.60 -2.99
N LEU A 36 -22.69 -6.07 -1.84
CA LEU A 36 -22.09 -6.35 -0.54
C LEU A 36 -23.21 -6.34 0.49
N PHE A 37 -23.25 -7.35 1.37
CA PHE A 37 -24.19 -7.43 2.49
C PHE A 37 -25.67 -7.23 2.09
N GLY A 38 -26.06 -7.75 0.91
CA GLY A 38 -27.42 -7.61 0.37
C GLY A 38 -27.77 -6.23 -0.21
N GLN A 39 -26.81 -5.29 -0.26
CA GLN A 39 -27.02 -3.92 -0.73
C GLN A 39 -26.07 -3.55 -1.88
N THR A 40 -26.35 -2.46 -2.57
CA THR A 40 -25.49 -1.91 -3.63
C THR A 40 -24.43 -1.01 -3.01
N TYR A 41 -23.17 -1.21 -3.41
CA TYR A 41 -22.01 -0.47 -2.91
C TYR A 41 -21.24 0.12 -4.07
N ARG A 42 -20.63 1.29 -3.84
CA ARG A 42 -19.65 1.90 -4.75
C ARG A 42 -18.23 1.69 -4.21
N GLN A 43 -17.34 1.28 -5.10
CA GLN A 43 -15.90 1.23 -4.84
C GLN A 43 -15.29 2.63 -4.95
N ASN A 44 -14.48 3.01 -3.95
CA ASN A 44 -13.62 4.18 -4.02
C ASN A 44 -12.17 3.77 -4.35
N SER A 45 -11.65 4.30 -5.45
CA SER A 45 -10.27 4.09 -5.91
C SER A 45 -9.35 5.28 -5.68
N VAL A 46 -9.89 6.40 -5.16
CA VAL A 46 -9.13 7.64 -4.94
C VAL A 46 -9.21 7.99 -3.45
N VAL A 47 -8.09 7.86 -2.74
CA VAL A 47 -8.04 7.97 -1.27
C VAL A 47 -8.63 9.30 -0.78
N SER A 48 -8.29 10.42 -1.43
CA SER A 48 -8.79 11.76 -1.07
C SER A 48 -10.30 11.94 -1.21
N LYS A 49 -10.98 11.13 -2.06
CA LYS A 49 -12.46 11.17 -2.14
C LYS A 49 -13.14 10.73 -0.84
N SER A 50 -12.43 10.06 0.06
CA SER A 50 -12.96 9.67 1.37
C SER A 50 -13.42 10.86 2.18
N PHE A 51 -12.74 12.01 2.09
CA PHE A 51 -13.19 13.23 2.75
C PHE A 51 -14.59 13.64 2.27
N GLY A 52 -14.82 13.67 0.95
CA GLY A 52 -16.14 14.01 0.39
C GLY A 52 -17.22 12.97 0.72
N ILE A 53 -16.89 11.68 0.70
CA ILE A 53 -17.84 10.61 1.08
C ILE A 53 -18.26 10.75 2.56
N LEU A 54 -17.34 11.19 3.42
CA LEU A 54 -17.56 11.37 4.86
C LEU A 54 -17.94 12.82 5.23
N ALA A 55 -18.38 13.66 4.28
CA ALA A 55 -18.69 15.07 4.55
C ALA A 55 -19.71 15.30 5.68
N GLY A 56 -20.64 14.37 5.87
CA GLY A 56 -21.61 14.39 6.97
C GLY A 56 -21.12 13.78 8.29
N ARG A 57 -19.84 13.40 8.36
CA ARG A 57 -19.23 12.64 9.47
C ARG A 57 -17.90 13.26 9.90
N PRO A 58 -17.91 14.49 10.47
CA PRO A 58 -16.70 15.20 10.86
C PRO A 58 -15.88 14.45 11.93
N GLU A 59 -16.51 13.58 12.72
CA GLU A 59 -15.84 12.67 13.66
C GLU A 59 -14.85 11.75 12.95
N CYS A 60 -15.03 11.47 11.65
CA CYS A 60 -14.09 10.68 10.87
C CYS A 60 -12.85 11.46 10.40
N TYR A 61 -12.73 12.76 10.70
CA TYR A 61 -11.57 13.57 10.35
C TYR A 61 -10.66 13.73 11.57
N VAL A 62 -9.48 13.14 11.50
CA VAL A 62 -8.58 12.99 12.64
C VAL A 62 -7.22 13.57 12.28
N TYR A 63 -6.65 14.38 13.16
CA TYR A 63 -5.24 14.75 13.05
C TYR A 63 -4.38 13.59 13.55
N SER A 64 -3.46 13.10 12.72
CA SER A 64 -2.51 12.07 13.10
C SER A 64 -1.14 12.70 13.35
N ASP A 65 -0.65 12.65 14.58
CA ASP A 65 0.69 13.13 14.91
C ASP A 65 1.76 12.38 14.13
N THR A 66 1.60 11.06 13.92
CA THR A 66 2.55 10.25 13.16
C THR A 66 2.64 10.67 11.68
N LEU A 67 1.55 11.16 11.09
CA LEU A 67 1.49 11.61 9.70
C LEU A 67 1.66 13.13 9.55
N GLY A 68 1.51 13.88 10.64
CA GLY A 68 1.57 15.33 10.67
C GLY A 68 0.51 16.01 9.81
N CYS A 69 -0.67 15.41 9.64
CA CYS A 69 -1.78 15.96 8.86
C CYS A 69 -3.15 15.44 9.29
N VAL A 70 -4.20 16.10 8.80
CA VAL A 70 -5.57 15.58 8.90
C VAL A 70 -5.73 14.41 7.93
N ILE A 71 -6.34 13.34 8.42
CA ILE A 71 -6.64 12.13 7.66
C ILE A 71 -8.01 11.58 8.05
N THR A 72 -8.52 10.64 7.26
CA THR A 72 -9.74 9.91 7.61
C THR A 72 -9.43 8.78 8.59
N GLY A 73 -10.35 8.55 9.52
CA GLY A 73 -10.30 7.46 10.49
C GLY A 73 -11.69 7.10 10.98
N ILE A 74 -11.84 5.86 11.43
CA ILE A 74 -13.07 5.34 12.01
C ILE A 74 -12.95 5.41 13.55
N PRO A 75 -13.91 6.05 14.26
CA PRO A 75 -13.96 5.98 15.72
C PRO A 75 -13.98 4.52 16.17
N ARG A 76 -13.18 4.16 17.17
CA ARG A 76 -13.04 2.74 17.57
C ARG A 76 -14.36 2.13 18.02
N GLU A 77 -15.17 2.91 18.71
CA GLU A 77 -16.51 2.57 19.16
C GLU A 77 -17.50 2.34 18.00
N ASP A 78 -17.19 2.87 16.81
CA ASP A 78 -18.06 2.75 15.63
C ASP A 78 -17.69 1.54 14.74
N VAL A 79 -16.67 0.76 15.11
CA VAL A 79 -16.29 -0.45 14.38
C VAL A 79 -17.32 -1.55 14.61
N ALA A 80 -18.11 -1.86 13.58
CA ALA A 80 -19.04 -2.98 13.60
C ALA A 80 -18.36 -4.32 13.28
N VAL A 81 -17.48 -4.33 12.27
CA VAL A 81 -16.81 -5.56 11.80
C VAL A 81 -15.34 -5.28 11.44
N HIS A 82 -14.45 -6.12 11.98
CA HIS A 82 -13.04 -6.17 11.60
C HIS A 82 -12.78 -7.34 10.64
N TYR A 83 -12.35 -7.05 9.42
CA TYR A 83 -11.99 -8.06 8.42
C TYR A 83 -10.48 -8.36 8.49
N SER A 84 -10.13 -9.53 9.02
CA SER A 84 -8.73 -9.97 9.10
C SER A 84 -8.31 -10.73 7.84
N CYS A 85 -7.22 -10.28 7.21
CA CYS A 85 -6.69 -10.89 5.99
C CYS A 85 -6.26 -12.35 6.20
N ARG A 86 -5.65 -12.66 7.35
CA ARG A 86 -5.23 -14.02 7.73
C ARG A 86 -6.43 -14.94 7.94
N GLN A 87 -7.45 -14.45 8.65
CA GLN A 87 -8.67 -15.22 8.91
C GLN A 87 -9.45 -15.47 7.62
N ALA A 88 -9.55 -14.48 6.74
CA ALA A 88 -10.21 -14.63 5.44
C ALA A 88 -9.53 -15.70 4.57
N LEU A 89 -8.20 -15.69 4.48
CA LEU A 89 -7.46 -16.70 3.72
C LEU A 89 -7.66 -18.10 4.33
N THR A 90 -7.62 -18.20 5.65
CA THR A 90 -7.88 -19.46 6.38
C THR A 90 -9.30 -19.97 6.15
N ALA A 91 -10.30 -19.08 6.13
CA ALA A 91 -11.68 -19.43 5.88
C ALA A 91 -11.88 -19.93 4.44
N ILE A 92 -11.29 -19.25 3.45
CA ILE A 92 -11.32 -19.67 2.04
C ILE A 92 -10.72 -21.07 1.87
N HIS A 93 -9.64 -21.39 2.57
CA HIS A 93 -9.04 -22.73 2.54
C HIS A 93 -9.99 -23.82 3.08
N LYS A 94 -10.65 -23.54 4.21
CA LYS A 94 -11.52 -24.51 4.90
C LYS A 94 -12.88 -24.68 4.23
N GLU A 95 -13.41 -23.60 3.68
CA GLU A 95 -14.75 -23.52 3.09
C GLU A 95 -14.66 -22.94 1.66
N PRO A 96 -14.11 -23.72 0.71
CA PRO A 96 -13.81 -23.22 -0.64
C PRO A 96 -15.06 -22.87 -1.45
N GLY A 97 -16.25 -23.38 -1.05
CA GLY A 97 -17.50 -23.22 -1.80
C GLY A 97 -17.85 -21.78 -2.14
N ALA A 98 -17.44 -20.80 -1.31
CA ALA A 98 -17.67 -19.39 -1.58
C ALA A 98 -16.93 -18.87 -2.81
N VAL A 99 -15.75 -19.44 -3.14
CA VAL A 99 -14.89 -18.97 -4.24
C VAL A 99 -14.73 -20.00 -5.36
N ALA A 100 -15.12 -21.26 -5.13
CA ALA A 100 -14.83 -22.40 -6.01
C ALA A 100 -15.42 -22.27 -7.42
N ASP A 101 -16.57 -21.59 -7.58
CA ASP A 101 -17.20 -21.39 -8.89
C ASP A 101 -16.60 -20.22 -9.68
N ASN A 102 -15.81 -19.36 -9.02
CA ASN A 102 -15.12 -18.25 -9.65
C ASN A 102 -13.73 -18.69 -10.11
N SER A 103 -13.35 -18.29 -11.32
CA SER A 103 -12.09 -18.73 -11.93
C SER A 103 -10.85 -18.15 -11.23
N ALA A 104 -10.84 -16.88 -10.84
CA ALA A 104 -9.81 -16.31 -9.98
C ALA A 104 -9.84 -16.92 -8.56
N GLY A 105 -11.02 -17.32 -8.09
CA GLY A 105 -11.20 -18.07 -6.84
C GLY A 105 -10.50 -19.43 -6.86
N LYS A 106 -10.57 -20.18 -7.97
CA LYS A 106 -9.84 -21.44 -8.15
C LYS A 106 -8.32 -21.24 -8.08
N ASP A 107 -7.81 -20.19 -8.73
CA ASP A 107 -6.38 -19.85 -8.66
C ASP A 107 -5.97 -19.48 -7.22
N LEU A 108 -6.81 -18.72 -6.49
CA LEU A 108 -6.59 -18.42 -5.07
C LEU A 108 -6.58 -19.70 -4.21
N LEU A 109 -7.42 -20.68 -4.50
CA LEU A 109 -7.43 -21.96 -3.77
C LEU A 109 -6.12 -22.72 -3.95
N ALA A 110 -5.60 -22.82 -5.18
CA ALA A 110 -4.30 -23.46 -5.43
C ALA A 110 -3.14 -22.76 -4.71
N ILE A 111 -3.14 -21.42 -4.70
CA ILE A 111 -2.18 -20.63 -3.92
C ILE A 111 -2.31 -20.90 -2.43
N THR A 112 -3.54 -20.99 -1.93
CA THR A 112 -3.81 -21.21 -0.50
C THR A 112 -3.43 -22.62 -0.05
N GLU A 113 -3.57 -23.62 -0.92
CA GLU A 113 -3.06 -24.98 -0.71
C GLU A 113 -1.54 -24.97 -0.57
N TRP A 114 -0.82 -24.28 -1.46
CA TRP A 114 0.63 -24.12 -1.36
C TRP A 114 1.05 -23.47 -0.05
N ILE A 115 0.37 -22.37 0.34
CA ILE A 115 0.63 -21.67 1.61
C ILE A 115 0.45 -22.62 2.81
N THR A 116 -0.59 -23.45 2.78
CA THR A 116 -0.86 -24.40 3.85
C THR A 116 0.16 -25.54 3.89
N ALA A 117 0.51 -26.10 2.73
CA ALA A 117 1.51 -27.18 2.62
C ALA A 117 2.90 -26.77 3.12
N ASN A 118 3.24 -25.47 3.01
CA ASN A 118 4.51 -24.91 3.49
C ASN A 118 4.43 -24.35 4.92
N GLY A 119 3.34 -24.59 5.66
CA GLY A 119 3.21 -24.12 7.04
C GLY A 119 3.16 -22.60 7.20
N ALA A 120 2.88 -21.87 6.11
CA ALA A 120 2.89 -20.41 6.08
C ALA A 120 1.55 -19.76 6.46
N GLN A 121 0.65 -20.54 7.07
CA GLN A 121 -0.62 -20.03 7.58
C GLN A 121 -0.34 -18.95 8.64
N GLY A 122 -0.96 -17.78 8.47
CA GLY A 122 -0.73 -16.61 9.33
C GLY A 122 0.43 -15.70 8.89
N LEU A 123 1.34 -16.16 8.03
CA LEU A 123 2.37 -15.30 7.42
C LEU A 123 1.86 -14.57 6.18
N ILE A 124 0.82 -15.11 5.55
CA ILE A 124 0.15 -14.52 4.38
C ILE A 124 -1.36 -14.39 4.68
N GLY A 125 -1.98 -13.33 4.17
CA GLY A 125 -3.41 -13.12 4.17
C GLY A 125 -3.92 -12.64 2.82
N VAL A 126 -5.24 -12.66 2.63
CA VAL A 126 -5.90 -12.11 1.44
C VAL A 126 -6.59 -10.79 1.78
N THR A 127 -6.47 -9.79 0.91
CA THR A 127 -7.10 -8.48 1.05
C THR A 127 -8.03 -8.18 -0.14
N GLY A 128 -8.43 -6.92 -0.30
CA GLY A 128 -9.18 -6.46 -1.47
C GLY A 128 -10.56 -7.10 -1.58
N SER A 129 -10.94 -7.47 -2.80
CA SER A 129 -12.32 -7.94 -3.08
C SER A 129 -12.63 -9.31 -2.48
N PHE A 130 -11.63 -10.18 -2.34
CA PHE A 130 -11.79 -11.50 -1.71
C PHE A 130 -11.98 -11.39 -0.19
N LEU A 131 -11.35 -10.42 0.48
CA LEU A 131 -11.47 -10.21 1.92
C LEU A 131 -12.91 -9.87 2.36
N VAL A 132 -13.63 -9.11 1.55
CA VAL A 132 -15.01 -8.67 1.86
C VAL A 132 -16.06 -9.42 1.04
N GLY A 133 -15.65 -10.40 0.23
CA GLY A 133 -16.55 -11.24 -0.55
C GLY A 133 -17.24 -10.54 -1.73
N CYS A 134 -16.69 -9.44 -2.26
CA CYS A 134 -17.24 -8.74 -3.43
C CYS A 134 -16.45 -8.97 -4.72
N PHE A 135 -15.71 -10.06 -4.80
CA PHE A 135 -14.94 -10.41 -5.98
C PHE A 135 -15.87 -10.80 -7.14
N ASN A 136 -15.36 -10.70 -8.36
CA ASN A 136 -16.03 -11.14 -9.59
C ASN A 136 -14.99 -11.75 -10.55
N GLU A 137 -15.41 -12.14 -11.75
CA GLU A 137 -14.54 -12.77 -12.75
C GLU A 137 -13.34 -11.91 -13.19
N ARG A 138 -13.39 -10.60 -12.96
CA ARG A 138 -12.33 -9.64 -13.29
C ARG A 138 -11.54 -9.17 -12.06
N SER A 139 -11.74 -9.82 -10.92
CA SER A 139 -11.04 -9.45 -9.69
C SER A 139 -9.57 -9.83 -9.73
N ASP A 140 -8.73 -8.89 -9.31
CA ASP A 140 -7.35 -9.16 -8.93
C ASP A 140 -7.32 -9.99 -7.63
N ILE A 141 -6.25 -10.76 -7.45
CA ILE A 141 -5.91 -11.41 -6.18
C ILE A 141 -4.91 -10.52 -5.45
N ASP A 142 -5.38 -9.85 -4.39
CA ASP A 142 -4.52 -9.03 -3.54
C ASP A 142 -4.16 -9.83 -2.28
N LEU A 143 -2.87 -10.15 -2.11
CA LEU A 143 -2.33 -10.77 -0.89
C LEU A 143 -1.63 -9.72 -0.02
N VAL A 144 -1.44 -10.06 1.25
CA VAL A 144 -0.55 -9.35 2.18
C VAL A 144 0.37 -10.36 2.86
N CYS A 145 1.61 -9.98 3.13
CA CYS A 145 2.53 -10.82 3.91
C CYS A 145 3.13 -10.04 5.09
N TYR A 146 3.38 -10.71 6.20
CA TYR A 146 3.66 -10.06 7.48
C TYR A 146 5.13 -10.23 7.91
N GLY A 147 5.83 -9.10 8.03
CA GLY A 147 7.22 -9.05 8.47
C GLY A 147 8.21 -9.73 7.52
N PRO A 148 9.49 -9.84 7.92
CA PRO A 148 10.54 -10.45 7.10
C PRO A 148 10.26 -11.91 6.74
N GLU A 149 9.69 -12.69 7.68
CA GLU A 149 9.33 -14.10 7.45
C GLU A 149 8.24 -14.22 6.39
N GLY A 150 7.17 -13.43 6.48
CA GLY A 150 6.12 -13.41 5.46
C GLY A 150 6.63 -12.93 4.11
N TYR A 151 7.55 -11.94 4.08
CA TYR A 151 8.18 -11.50 2.84
C TYR A 151 8.96 -12.63 2.17
N HIS A 152 9.77 -13.38 2.94
CA HIS A 152 10.56 -14.49 2.41
C HIS A 152 9.68 -15.58 1.81
N VAL A 153 8.65 -16.03 2.53
CA VAL A 153 7.70 -17.02 2.01
C VAL A 153 6.97 -16.50 0.77
N ALA A 154 6.59 -15.23 0.74
CA ALA A 154 5.96 -14.65 -0.44
C ALA A 154 6.92 -14.62 -1.64
N GLN A 155 8.23 -14.41 -1.44
CA GLN A 155 9.20 -14.55 -2.53
C GLN A 155 9.23 -15.98 -3.08
N GLU A 156 9.19 -17.00 -2.23
CA GLU A 156 9.15 -18.40 -2.65
C GLU A 156 7.87 -18.74 -3.42
N LEU A 157 6.71 -18.25 -2.95
CA LEU A 157 5.41 -18.40 -3.62
C LEU A 157 5.44 -17.79 -5.03
N PHE A 158 5.98 -16.58 -5.18
CA PHE A 158 6.05 -15.89 -6.47
C PHE A 158 7.11 -16.47 -7.42
N GLN A 159 7.90 -17.45 -6.98
CA GLN A 159 8.79 -18.26 -7.83
C GLN A 159 8.12 -19.55 -8.34
N GLN A 160 6.92 -19.90 -7.84
CA GLN A 160 6.17 -21.07 -8.29
C GLN A 160 5.46 -20.78 -9.61
N ALA A 161 6.12 -21.07 -10.73
CA ALA A 161 5.62 -20.73 -12.08
C ALA A 161 4.31 -21.44 -12.47
N ASP A 162 3.99 -22.56 -11.82
CA ASP A 162 2.74 -23.31 -11.95
C ASP A 162 1.56 -22.65 -11.22
N LEU A 163 1.83 -21.70 -10.30
CA LEU A 163 0.82 -20.92 -9.60
C LEU A 163 0.79 -19.46 -10.08
N ILE A 164 1.97 -18.86 -10.24
CA ILE A 164 2.16 -17.44 -10.53
C ILE A 164 3.21 -17.29 -11.63
N ARG A 165 2.78 -16.79 -12.78
CA ARG A 165 3.65 -16.46 -13.91
C ARG A 165 4.13 -15.01 -13.79
N PRO A 166 5.41 -14.74 -14.10
CA PRO A 166 5.88 -13.37 -14.20
C PRO A 166 5.20 -12.65 -15.38
N TYR A 167 5.22 -11.32 -15.34
CA TYR A 167 4.88 -10.52 -16.51
C TYR A 167 5.96 -10.72 -17.60
N ASP A 168 5.54 -11.10 -18.79
CA ASP A 168 6.37 -11.22 -19.99
C ASP A 168 5.66 -10.67 -21.23
N GLY A 169 6.37 -10.56 -22.36
CA GLY A 169 5.80 -10.14 -23.65
C GLY A 169 4.77 -9.00 -23.58
N ASP A 170 3.57 -9.25 -24.08
CA ASP A 170 2.46 -8.29 -24.10
C ASP A 170 1.92 -7.95 -22.70
N ASP A 171 2.05 -8.87 -21.74
CA ASP A 171 1.66 -8.62 -20.34
C ASP A 171 2.54 -7.54 -19.70
N LEU A 172 3.81 -7.49 -20.08
CA LEU A 172 4.73 -6.43 -19.66
C LEU A 172 4.25 -5.04 -20.14
N THR A 173 3.80 -4.96 -21.40
CA THR A 173 3.24 -3.75 -21.99
C THR A 173 1.93 -3.35 -21.32
N ARG A 174 1.05 -4.32 -21.02
CA ARG A 174 -0.18 -4.09 -20.26
C ARG A 174 0.11 -3.54 -18.86
N LEU A 175 1.10 -4.10 -18.17
CA LEU A 175 1.54 -3.62 -16.86
C LEU A 175 2.05 -2.17 -16.95
N TYR A 176 2.90 -1.87 -17.95
CA TYR A 176 3.38 -0.52 -18.19
C TYR A 176 2.23 0.47 -18.36
N ILE A 177 1.27 0.20 -19.25
CA ILE A 177 0.11 1.08 -19.48
C ILE A 177 -0.71 1.28 -18.20
N ARG A 178 -0.87 0.24 -17.38
CA ARG A 178 -1.58 0.33 -16.10
C ARG A 178 -0.85 1.22 -15.09
N ARG A 179 0.48 1.20 -15.07
CA ARG A 179 1.33 1.92 -14.10
C ARG A 179 1.69 3.33 -14.52
N ALA A 180 1.91 3.58 -15.81
CA ALA A 180 2.31 4.87 -16.35
C ALA A 180 1.34 6.01 -15.98
N LYS A 181 0.05 5.71 -15.79
CA LYS A 181 -0.97 6.67 -15.33
C LYS A 181 -0.68 7.29 -13.97
N TYR A 182 0.14 6.65 -13.14
CA TYR A 182 0.43 7.05 -11.77
C TYR A 182 1.91 7.37 -11.54
N MET A 183 2.74 7.21 -12.57
CA MET A 183 4.20 7.33 -12.48
C MET A 183 4.70 8.23 -13.62
N GLU A 184 4.19 9.47 -13.61
CA GLU A 184 4.59 10.49 -14.56
C GLU A 184 6.10 10.75 -14.47
N GLY A 185 6.74 10.91 -15.63
CA GLY A 185 8.18 11.20 -15.73
C GLY A 185 9.11 10.00 -15.64
N SER A 186 8.63 8.76 -15.46
CA SER A 186 9.48 7.56 -15.55
C SER A 186 9.65 7.09 -16.99
N SER A 187 10.88 6.70 -17.37
CA SER A 187 11.08 5.95 -18.62
C SER A 187 10.47 4.54 -18.50
N PHE A 188 10.23 3.90 -19.66
CA PHE A 188 9.75 2.51 -19.70
C PHE A 188 10.69 1.57 -18.92
N ASP A 189 12.01 1.65 -19.19
CA ASP A 189 12.99 0.77 -18.56
C ASP A 189 13.09 0.99 -17.04
N ALA A 190 13.07 2.25 -16.60
CA ALA A 190 13.08 2.60 -15.18
C ALA A 190 11.83 2.07 -14.46
N LEU A 191 10.66 2.27 -15.08
CA LEU A 191 9.39 1.80 -14.52
C LEU A 191 9.37 0.27 -14.44
N MET A 192 9.75 -0.42 -15.52
CA MET A 192 9.76 -1.88 -15.53
C MET A 192 10.80 -2.47 -14.59
N LYS A 193 11.97 -1.84 -14.42
CA LYS A 193 12.96 -2.21 -13.41
C LYS A 193 12.38 -2.10 -12.00
N GLN A 194 11.62 -1.05 -11.71
CA GLN A 194 10.93 -0.90 -10.43
C GLN A 194 9.82 -1.93 -10.23
N GLU A 195 8.97 -2.15 -11.23
CA GLU A 195 7.86 -3.09 -11.15
C GLU A 195 8.32 -4.54 -10.98
N ARG A 196 9.44 -4.93 -11.61
CA ARG A 196 10.02 -6.28 -11.48
C ARG A 196 10.54 -6.62 -10.08
N ARG A 197 10.77 -5.63 -9.22
CA ARG A 197 11.24 -5.84 -7.84
C ARG A 197 10.11 -6.14 -6.84
N LYS A 198 8.86 -6.02 -7.29
CA LYS A 198 7.67 -6.20 -6.46
C LYS A 198 7.16 -7.64 -6.53
N LEU A 199 6.46 -8.07 -5.49
CA LEU A 199 5.74 -9.33 -5.46
C LEU A 199 4.44 -9.19 -6.26
N GLN A 200 4.54 -9.33 -7.58
CA GLN A 200 3.40 -9.28 -8.49
C GLN A 200 3.60 -10.17 -9.71
N GLY A 201 2.50 -10.63 -10.28
CA GLY A 201 2.48 -11.49 -11.46
C GLY A 201 1.07 -11.71 -11.97
N LEU A 202 0.91 -12.80 -12.71
CA LEU A 202 -0.36 -13.29 -13.21
C LEU A 202 -0.60 -14.70 -12.69
N THR A 203 -1.83 -15.03 -12.32
CA THR A 203 -2.16 -16.41 -11.96
C THR A 203 -1.98 -17.36 -13.14
N ALA A 204 -1.56 -18.60 -12.87
CA ALA A 204 -1.31 -19.57 -13.92
C ALA A 204 -2.58 -20.02 -14.66
N GLY A 205 -3.71 -20.13 -13.95
CA GLY A 205 -4.98 -20.58 -14.52
C GLY A 205 -5.63 -19.53 -15.43
N VAL A 206 -6.18 -18.45 -14.87
CA VAL A 206 -6.91 -17.44 -15.67
C VAL A 206 -6.11 -16.19 -16.03
N GLY A 207 -4.86 -16.07 -15.59
CA GLY A 207 -4.06 -14.88 -15.84
C GLY A 207 -4.60 -13.63 -15.13
N ALA A 208 -5.23 -13.80 -13.97
CA ALA A 208 -5.64 -12.67 -13.13
C ALA A 208 -4.38 -11.98 -12.56
N HIS A 209 -4.41 -10.65 -12.40
CA HIS A 209 -3.35 -9.98 -11.68
C HIS A 209 -3.31 -10.46 -10.24
N ILE A 210 -2.12 -10.84 -9.79
CA ILE A 210 -1.86 -11.14 -8.39
C ILE A 210 -0.73 -10.26 -7.88
N ASN A 211 -0.90 -9.75 -6.66
CA ASN A 211 0.15 -9.05 -5.93
C ASN A 211 0.20 -9.51 -4.47
N CYS A 212 1.30 -9.23 -3.79
CA CYS A 212 1.43 -9.38 -2.35
C CYS A 212 2.06 -8.11 -1.77
N GLU A 213 1.31 -7.38 -0.95
CA GLU A 213 1.80 -6.21 -0.24
C GLU A 213 2.51 -6.65 1.06
N PRO A 214 3.83 -6.46 1.19
CA PRO A 214 4.53 -6.75 2.43
C PRO A 214 4.21 -5.67 3.46
N ILE A 215 3.75 -6.07 4.63
CA ILE A 215 3.42 -5.20 5.74
C ILE A 215 4.30 -5.53 6.94
N ARG A 216 4.47 -4.55 7.83
CA ARG A 216 5.26 -4.71 9.06
C ARG A 216 4.69 -5.83 9.95
N SER A 217 5.56 -6.41 10.76
CA SER A 217 5.15 -7.47 11.70
C SER A 217 4.27 -6.93 12.82
N ASP A 218 3.42 -7.76 13.44
CA ASP A 218 2.53 -7.33 14.54
C ASP A 218 3.30 -6.75 15.76
N ARG A 219 4.56 -7.15 15.91
CA ARG A 219 5.46 -6.70 16.99
C ARG A 219 6.34 -5.51 16.59
N ASP A 220 6.25 -5.06 15.35
CA ASP A 220 6.96 -3.88 14.87
C ASP A 220 6.48 -2.64 15.64
N ARG A 221 7.44 -1.80 16.04
CA ARG A 221 7.21 -0.55 16.78
C ARG A 221 7.95 0.63 16.16
N THR A 222 8.43 0.49 14.93
CA THR A 222 9.22 1.49 14.18
C THR A 222 8.55 2.85 14.16
N PHE A 223 7.21 2.88 14.05
CA PHE A 223 6.45 4.13 13.99
C PHE A 223 5.74 4.52 15.28
N ALA A 224 5.92 3.76 16.37
CA ALA A 224 5.15 3.94 17.60
C ALA A 224 5.45 5.26 18.34
N ARG A 225 6.64 5.83 18.12
CA ARG A 225 7.10 7.09 18.76
C ARG A 225 7.33 8.22 17.77
N ILE A 226 6.97 8.01 16.50
CA ILE A 226 7.18 9.00 15.46
C ILE A 226 6.04 10.00 15.46
N SER A 227 6.43 11.28 15.44
CA SER A 227 5.57 12.39 15.05
C SER A 227 6.19 13.14 13.86
N SER A 228 5.34 13.63 12.97
CA SER A 228 5.71 14.39 11.78
C SER A 228 5.09 15.78 11.84
N LYS A 229 5.80 16.76 11.30
CA LYS A 229 5.28 18.11 11.05
C LYS A 229 5.58 18.48 9.61
N GLU A 230 4.54 18.84 8.88
CA GLU A 230 4.67 19.36 7.53
C GLU A 230 5.36 20.72 7.52
N ILE A 231 6.34 20.88 6.62
CA ILE A 231 7.09 22.14 6.47
C ILE A 231 6.94 22.70 5.05
N GLY A 232 6.69 21.84 4.06
CA GLY A 232 6.45 22.26 2.68
C GLY A 232 6.53 21.07 1.74
N GLU A 233 6.79 21.36 0.47
CA GLU A 233 7.01 20.36 -0.58
C GLU A 233 8.37 20.55 -1.23
N ILE A 234 8.96 19.45 -1.68
CA ILE A 234 10.28 19.44 -2.32
C ILE A 234 10.36 18.38 -3.40
N SER A 235 11.02 18.71 -4.50
CA SER A 235 11.42 17.77 -5.54
C SER A 235 12.94 17.73 -5.65
N LEU A 236 13.52 16.54 -5.69
CA LEU A 236 14.97 16.35 -5.68
C LEU A 236 15.41 15.05 -6.38
N LEU A 237 16.71 14.97 -6.68
CA LEU A 237 17.40 13.72 -6.98
C LEU A 237 18.11 13.24 -5.71
N ALA A 238 17.94 11.97 -5.38
CA ALA A 238 18.56 11.33 -4.25
C ALA A 238 19.14 9.97 -4.61
N GLU A 239 20.21 9.58 -3.93
CA GLU A 239 20.68 8.19 -3.92
C GLU A 239 20.07 7.46 -2.74
N ILE A 240 19.60 6.23 -2.95
CA ILE A 240 19.21 5.33 -1.87
C ILE A 240 20.47 4.81 -1.17
N THR A 241 20.62 5.13 0.11
CA THR A 241 21.75 4.64 0.93
C THR A 241 21.40 3.34 1.64
N ASP A 242 20.15 3.20 2.07
CA ASP A 242 19.63 2.00 2.76
C ASP A 242 18.20 1.71 2.31
N HIS A 243 17.89 0.42 2.13
CA HIS A 243 16.59 -0.07 1.69
C HIS A 243 16.04 -1.20 2.56
N ALA A 244 16.70 -1.55 3.67
CA ALA A 244 16.27 -2.65 4.54
C ALA A 244 14.82 -2.46 5.01
N GLU A 245 14.49 -1.26 5.48
CA GLU A 245 13.13 -0.86 5.90
C GLU A 245 12.20 -0.48 4.73
N GLY A 246 12.71 -0.55 3.50
CA GLY A 246 11.97 -0.24 2.27
C GLY A 246 11.18 -1.44 1.73
N LEU A 247 11.41 -2.64 2.26
CA LEU A 247 10.79 -3.88 1.80
C LEU A 247 9.37 -4.10 2.35
N THR A 248 8.96 -3.37 3.38
CA THR A 248 7.63 -3.47 4.01
C THR A 248 6.94 -2.12 4.09
N THR A 249 5.61 -2.09 3.99
CA THR A 249 4.78 -0.88 4.10
C THR A 249 4.51 -0.50 5.57
N PRO A 250 4.59 0.79 5.96
CA PRO A 250 5.17 1.91 5.21
C PRO A 250 6.67 1.74 4.95
N ALA A 251 7.07 1.97 3.69
CA ALA A 251 8.43 1.77 3.23
C ALA A 251 9.32 2.95 3.64
N VAL A 252 10.48 2.67 4.24
CA VAL A 252 11.46 3.68 4.62
C VAL A 252 12.77 3.40 3.92
N TYR A 253 13.29 4.42 3.23
CA TYR A 253 14.60 4.35 2.60
C TYR A 253 15.50 5.42 3.19
N GLY A 254 16.73 5.05 3.54
CA GLY A 254 17.79 6.01 3.76
C GLY A 254 18.13 6.67 2.42
N ILE A 255 18.28 8.00 2.41
CA ILE A 255 18.63 8.73 1.20
C ILE A 255 19.76 9.73 1.43
N LYS A 256 20.48 10.01 0.35
CA LYS A 256 21.43 11.13 0.25
C LYS A 256 21.01 12.04 -0.89
N VAL A 257 20.61 13.27 -0.54
CA VAL A 257 20.23 14.29 -1.53
C VAL A 257 21.44 14.61 -2.41
N ARG A 258 21.24 14.54 -3.73
CA ARG A 258 22.23 14.89 -4.76
C ARG A 258 21.99 16.30 -5.29
N THR A 259 20.74 16.60 -5.63
CA THR A 259 20.34 17.87 -6.24
C THR A 259 18.91 18.20 -5.85
N ILE A 260 18.64 19.44 -5.44
CA ILE A 260 17.27 19.95 -5.28
C ILE A 260 16.81 20.52 -6.63
N LEU A 261 15.62 20.13 -7.06
CA LEU A 261 15.03 20.55 -8.34
C LEU A 261 14.01 21.68 -8.15
N SER A 262 13.19 21.59 -7.11
CA SER A 262 12.24 22.62 -6.71
C SER A 262 11.87 22.48 -5.24
N SER A 263 11.47 23.58 -4.59
CA SER A 263 10.93 23.54 -3.23
C SER A 263 9.99 24.72 -2.98
N THR A 264 9.06 24.54 -2.05
CA THR A 264 8.18 25.61 -1.56
C THR A 264 8.79 26.43 -0.44
N ILE A 265 9.99 26.06 0.04
CA ILE A 265 10.71 26.79 1.10
C ILE A 265 11.92 27.52 0.52
N ASP A 266 12.22 28.68 1.10
CA ASP A 266 13.44 29.43 0.76
C ASP A 266 14.69 28.69 1.28
N GLU A 267 15.83 28.92 0.62
CA GLU A 267 17.13 28.35 0.99
C GLU A 267 17.14 26.82 1.17
N ALA A 268 16.46 26.10 0.28
CA ALA A 268 16.28 24.64 0.34
C ALA A 268 17.61 23.86 0.46
N ASP A 269 18.72 24.39 -0.06
CA ASP A 269 20.06 23.79 0.09
C ASP A 269 20.51 23.64 1.55
N SER A 270 20.02 24.51 2.46
CA SER A 270 20.26 24.38 3.90
C SER A 270 19.60 23.13 4.49
N PHE A 271 18.50 22.66 3.88
CA PHE A 271 17.79 21.44 4.26
C PHE A 271 18.38 20.20 3.58
N ALA A 272 18.98 20.33 2.40
CA ALA A 272 19.49 19.20 1.61
C ALA A 272 20.31 18.20 2.42
N ARG A 273 21.23 18.70 3.26
CA ARG A 273 22.12 17.86 4.10
C ARG A 273 21.43 17.24 5.31
N ARG A 274 20.25 17.73 5.68
CA ARG A 274 19.46 17.30 6.85
C ARG A 274 18.34 16.34 6.47
N ILE A 275 18.01 16.23 5.18
CA ILE A 275 17.07 15.26 4.64
C ILE A 275 17.80 13.92 4.51
N THR A 276 17.41 12.96 5.36
CA THR A 276 18.14 11.69 5.51
C THR A 276 17.34 10.46 5.08
N HIS A 277 16.03 10.60 4.92
CA HIS A 277 15.17 9.47 4.59
C HIS A 277 13.98 9.89 3.72
N MET A 278 13.43 8.93 3.00
CA MET A 278 12.09 9.02 2.43
C MET A 278 11.19 7.93 3.04
N ARG A 279 9.94 8.29 3.31
CA ARG A 279 8.92 7.39 3.85
C ARG A 279 7.74 7.36 2.90
N SER A 280 7.28 6.16 2.54
CA SER A 280 6.14 5.98 1.64
C SER A 280 5.02 5.17 2.26
N TYR A 281 3.82 5.73 2.19
CA TYR A 281 2.56 5.07 2.51
C TYR A 281 1.86 4.51 1.25
N LEU A 282 2.50 4.61 0.10
CA LEU A 282 2.03 4.09 -1.17
C LEU A 282 2.69 2.72 -1.40
N GLY A 283 1.90 1.64 -1.44
CA GLY A 283 2.41 0.30 -1.75
C GLY A 283 3.13 0.21 -3.11
N ALA A 284 2.93 1.19 -4.00
CA ALA A 284 3.68 1.32 -5.25
C ALA A 284 5.19 1.56 -5.06
N TYR A 285 5.64 2.00 -3.87
CA TYR A 285 7.05 2.23 -3.56
C TYR A 285 7.62 1.22 -2.56
N THR A 286 6.82 0.25 -2.10
CA THR A 286 7.30 -0.85 -1.27
C THR A 286 8.13 -1.83 -2.11
N GLY A 287 9.35 -2.11 -1.66
CA GLY A 287 10.31 -2.95 -2.38
C GLY A 287 10.81 -2.39 -3.72
N ALA A 288 10.50 -1.13 -4.04
CA ALA A 288 10.78 -0.51 -5.33
C ALA A 288 12.27 -0.21 -5.57
N PHE A 289 13.01 0.16 -4.52
CA PHE A 289 14.38 0.66 -4.65
C PHE A 289 15.40 -0.21 -3.90
N ARG A 290 16.67 -0.08 -4.27
CA ARG A 290 17.83 -0.76 -3.68
C ARG A 290 18.94 0.27 -3.42
N SER A 291 19.80 -0.02 -2.45
CA SER A 291 20.97 0.82 -2.17
C SER A 291 21.81 1.02 -3.44
N GLY A 292 22.21 2.26 -3.70
CA GLY A 292 22.91 2.70 -4.91
C GLY A 292 22.00 3.14 -6.05
N ASP A 293 20.68 2.90 -6.00
CA ASP A 293 19.76 3.47 -6.98
C ASP A 293 19.71 4.99 -6.82
N THR A 294 19.60 5.71 -7.95
CA THR A 294 19.23 7.13 -7.94
C THR A 294 17.74 7.26 -8.21
N VAL A 295 17.07 8.11 -7.45
CA VAL A 295 15.62 8.34 -7.55
C VAL A 295 15.31 9.82 -7.76
N HIS A 296 14.37 10.09 -8.65
CA HIS A 296 13.65 11.36 -8.72
C HIS A 296 12.49 11.30 -7.73
N LEU A 297 12.50 12.19 -6.74
CA LEU A 297 11.58 12.17 -5.62
C LEU A 297 10.88 13.53 -5.51
N SER A 298 9.55 13.52 -5.50
CA SER A 298 8.72 14.69 -5.26
C SER A 298 7.69 14.37 -4.19
N GLY A 299 7.74 15.09 -3.08
CA GLY A 299 6.94 14.77 -1.90
C GLY A 299 6.89 15.88 -0.85
N LYS A 300 6.19 15.56 0.23
CA LYS A 300 6.05 16.44 1.39
C LYS A 300 7.36 16.45 2.17
N LEU A 301 7.95 17.63 2.37
CA LEU A 301 9.04 17.82 3.31
C LEU A 301 8.48 17.83 4.74
N VAL A 302 8.98 16.92 5.56
CA VAL A 302 8.59 16.79 6.96
C VAL A 302 9.77 16.93 7.88
N HIS A 303 9.52 17.55 9.03
CA HIS A 303 10.33 17.32 10.22
C HIS A 303 9.74 16.14 10.98
N THR A 304 10.57 15.15 11.25
CA THR A 304 10.22 13.94 11.99
C THR A 304 10.90 13.96 13.33
N GLN A 305 10.18 13.52 14.36
CA GLN A 305 10.72 13.31 15.69
C GLN A 305 10.40 11.89 16.13
N ASP A 306 11.44 11.15 16.49
CA ASP A 306 11.38 9.79 17.03
C ASP A 306 12.09 9.76 18.40
N GLY A 307 11.30 9.97 19.45
CA GLY A 307 11.84 10.19 20.80
C GLY A 307 12.77 11.41 20.84
N ASP A 308 14.03 11.17 21.18
CA ASP A 308 15.06 12.21 21.30
C ASP A 308 15.75 12.53 19.96
N HIS A 309 15.51 11.73 18.93
CA HIS A 309 16.07 11.95 17.60
C HIS A 309 15.11 12.79 16.75
N SER A 310 15.65 13.78 16.07
CA SER A 310 14.89 14.65 15.15
C SER A 310 15.62 14.79 13.83
N GLY A 311 14.89 14.80 12.72
CA GLY A 311 15.48 14.91 11.39
C GLY A 311 14.47 15.35 10.34
N PHE A 312 14.94 15.48 9.10
CA PHE A 312 14.07 15.82 7.97
C PHE A 312 13.97 14.64 7.04
N GLY A 313 12.80 14.50 6.45
CA GLY A 313 12.51 13.43 5.49
C GLY A 313 11.51 13.89 4.45
N ILE A 314 11.31 13.02 3.47
CA ILE A 314 10.29 13.22 2.44
C ILE A 314 9.22 12.15 2.58
N GLU A 315 7.97 12.57 2.65
CA GLU A 315 6.82 11.68 2.73
C GLU A 315 6.05 11.60 1.41
N LEU A 316 5.72 10.37 1.02
CA LEU A 316 4.86 10.06 -0.12
C LEU A 316 3.54 9.47 0.39
N THR A 317 2.46 10.23 0.24
CA THR A 317 1.15 9.94 0.83
C THR A 317 0.04 9.95 -0.22
N PRO A 318 -0.93 9.02 -0.18
CA PRO A 318 -2.06 9.01 -1.12
C PRO A 318 -3.21 9.98 -0.78
N TRP A 319 -3.20 10.61 0.40
CA TRP A 319 -4.35 11.38 0.92
C TRP A 319 -4.24 12.90 0.71
N THR A 320 -3.18 13.38 0.07
CA THR A 320 -3.06 14.79 -0.31
C THR A 320 -4.03 15.14 -1.43
N VAL A 321 -4.51 16.39 -1.40
CA VAL A 321 -5.49 16.92 -2.36
C VAL A 321 -4.81 17.82 -3.42
N SER A 322 -3.61 18.31 -3.13
CA SER A 322 -2.87 19.32 -3.93
C SER A 322 -2.03 18.76 -5.08
N GLY A 323 -1.72 17.46 -5.11
CA GLY A 323 -0.88 16.86 -6.15
C GLY A 323 -0.54 15.39 -5.91
N SER A 324 0.06 14.75 -6.92
CA SER A 324 0.55 13.37 -6.84
C SER A 324 2.02 13.36 -6.44
N TYR A 325 2.33 12.77 -5.28
CA TYR A 325 3.72 12.55 -4.89
C TYR A 325 4.30 11.32 -5.59
N VAL A 326 5.53 11.46 -6.08
CA VAL A 326 6.17 10.46 -6.96
C VAL A 326 7.59 10.13 -6.55
N ALA A 327 7.97 8.88 -6.75
CA ALA A 327 9.35 8.42 -6.66
C ALA A 327 9.65 7.47 -7.83
N ASN A 328 10.56 7.86 -8.71
CA ASN A 328 10.91 7.09 -9.91
C ASN A 328 12.42 6.84 -9.94
N LEU A 329 12.85 5.69 -10.45
CA LEU A 329 14.26 5.47 -10.76
C LEU A 329 14.74 6.48 -11.80
N ALA A 330 15.88 7.10 -11.53
CA ALA A 330 16.56 8.02 -12.43
C ALA A 330 17.82 7.33 -12.97
N GLY A 331 17.72 6.77 -14.19
CA GLY A 331 18.80 6.01 -14.83
C GLY A 331 18.73 4.51 -14.60
#